data_AF-A0A659RWZ2-F1
#
_entry.id   AF-A0A659RWZ2-F1
#
_cell.length_a   1.000
_cell.length_b   1.000
_cell.length_c   1.000
_cell.angle_alpha   90.00
_cell.angle_beta   90.00
_cell.angle_gamma   90.00
#
_symmetry.space_group_name_H-M   'P 1'
#
loop_
_entity.id
_entity.type
_entity.pdbx_description
1 polymer ?
#
loop_
_entity_poly.entity_id
_entity_poly.type
_entity_poly.pdbx_seq_one_letter_code
_entity_poly.pdbx_strand_id
1 'polypeptide(L)' 'ERHKRSWRQGVVGWGGAGTMGASWHHLDDGRWLPSAGVGYRFEFKPRVNVRLDYGVGKASSGFYFQVGEAF' A
#
# COMPACT_ATOMS: atom_id res chain seq x y z
N GLU A 1 31.90 -2.82 -19.31
CA GLU A 1 31.13 -3.87 -18.61
C GLU A 1 29.96 -3.23 -17.88
N ARG A 2 28.72 -3.54 -18.24
CA ARG A 2 27.54 -2.94 -17.58
C ARG A 2 27.27 -3.76 -16.31
N HIS A 3 27.71 -3.28 -15.14
CA HIS A 3 27.22 -3.77 -13.85
C HIS A 3 25.72 -3.47 -13.76
N LYS A 4 24.91 -4.39 -14.27
CA LYS A 4 23.46 -4.33 -14.14
C LYS A 4 23.15 -4.70 -12.69
N ARG A 5 23.23 -3.70 -11.81
CA ARG A 5 22.76 -3.82 -10.43
C ARG A 5 21.25 -4.06 -10.53
N SER A 6 20.85 -5.33 -10.61
CA SER A 6 19.46 -5.78 -10.80
C SER A 6 18.65 -5.58 -9.51
N TRP A 7 18.79 -4.41 -8.89
CA TRP A 7 17.99 -4.02 -7.76
C TRP A 7 16.63 -3.61 -8.29
N ARG A 8 15.66 -4.52 -8.20
CA ARG A 8 14.29 -4.26 -8.62
C ARG A 8 13.67 -3.40 -7.54
N GLN A 9 13.60 -2.09 -7.77
CA GLN A 9 12.91 -1.14 -6.91
C GLN A 9 11.68 -0.59 -7.64
N GLY A 10 10.57 -0.45 -6.93
CA GLY A 10 9.32 0.07 -7.45
C GLY A 10 8.58 0.86 -6.37
N VAL A 11 8.03 2.00 -6.76
CA VAL A 11 7.16 2.82 -5.93
C VAL A 11 5.75 2.74 -6.52
N VAL A 12 4.75 2.62 -5.67
CA VAL A 12 3.33 2.57 -6.06
C VAL A 12 2.55 3.55 -5.20
N GLY A 13 1.85 4.50 -5.81
CA GLY A 13 0.85 5.31 -5.12
C GLY A 13 -0.54 4.71 -5.37
N TRP A 14 -1.39 4.71 -4.35
CA TRP A 14 -2.78 4.31 -4.48
C TRP A 14 -3.68 5.25 -3.68
N GLY A 15 -4.93 5.39 -4.11
CA GLY A 15 -5.92 6.23 -3.44
C GLY A 15 -7.32 5.79 -3.81
N GLY A 16 -8.22 5.84 -2.84
CA GLY A 16 -9.61 5.45 -2.98
C GLY A 16 -10.45 5.99 -1.84
N ALA A 17 -11.70 6.33 -2.10
CA ALA A 17 -12.67 6.70 -1.08
C ALA A 17 -13.77 5.65 -1.03
N GLY A 18 -14.19 5.29 0.17
CA GLY A 18 -15.35 4.41 0.41
C GLY A 18 -16.29 5.03 1.43
N THR A 19 -17.56 4.62 1.41
CA THR A 19 -18.53 4.96 2.46
C THR A 19 -18.98 3.67 3.16
N MET A 20 -19.23 3.74 4.46
CA MET A 20 -19.79 2.64 5.24
C MET A 20 -21.02 3.15 5.97
N GLY A 21 -22.19 2.56 5.67
CA GLY A 21 -23.47 2.89 6.26
C GLY A 21 -24.26 1.62 6.57
N ALA A 22 -25.08 1.65 7.62
CA ALA A 22 -25.84 0.49 8.09
C ALA A 22 -26.98 0.06 7.13
N SER A 23 -27.31 0.87 6.12
CA SER A 23 -28.35 0.60 5.13
C SER A 23 -28.10 1.42 3.86
N TRP A 24 -28.61 0.97 2.71
CA TRP A 24 -28.46 1.67 1.42
C TRP A 24 -28.92 3.13 1.46
N HIS A 25 -29.95 3.43 2.25
CA HIS A 25 -30.48 4.79 2.44
C HIS A 25 -29.61 5.67 3.36
N HIS A 26 -28.75 5.07 4.18
CA HIS A 26 -27.80 5.75 5.09
C HIS A 26 -26.37 5.77 4.54
N LEU A 27 -26.14 5.31 3.31
CA LEU A 27 -24.83 5.42 2.65
C LEU A 27 -24.44 6.87 2.36
N ASP A 28 -25.44 7.75 2.22
CA ASP A 28 -25.28 9.18 1.93
C ASP A 28 -25.19 10.06 3.19
N ASP A 29 -25.30 9.49 4.40
CA ASP A 29 -25.19 10.20 5.70
C ASP A 29 -23.76 10.75 5.97
N GLY A 30 -22.90 10.83 4.96
CA GLY A 30 -21.71 11.65 5.00
C GLY A 30 -20.47 10.98 5.61
N ARG A 31 -20.52 9.68 5.94
CA ARG A 31 -19.34 8.95 6.41
C ARG A 31 -18.46 8.46 5.26
N TRP A 32 -18.03 9.42 4.44
CA TRP A 32 -16.98 9.22 3.44
C TRP A 32 -15.65 9.03 4.14
N LEU A 33 -14.99 7.91 3.82
CA LEU A 33 -13.69 7.48 4.31
C LEU A 33 -12.70 7.49 3.13
N PRO A 34 -12.15 8.67 2.77
CA PRO A 34 -11.03 8.75 1.85
C PRO A 34 -9.82 8.04 2.46
N SER A 35 -9.12 7.29 1.63
CA SER A 35 -7.90 6.58 1.94
C SER A 35 -6.90 6.77 0.79
N ALA A 36 -5.64 6.94 1.14
CA ALA A 36 -4.54 7.02 0.21
C ALA A 36 -3.33 6.34 0.80
N GLY A 37 -2.41 5.90 -0.03
CA GLY A 37 -1.21 5.27 0.45
C GLY A 37 -0.12 5.22 -0.59
N VAL A 38 1.07 4.94 -0.10
CA VAL A 38 2.26 4.72 -0.92
C VAL A 38 2.91 3.42 -0.51
N GLY A 39 3.34 2.67 -1.51
CA GLY A 39 4.02 1.41 -1.40
C GLY A 39 5.41 1.51 -1.98
N TYR A 40 6.42 1.07 -1.24
CA TYR A 40 7.77 0.85 -1.74
C TYR A 40 8.07 -0.64 -1.75
N ARG A 41 8.49 -1.15 -2.90
CA ARG A 41 8.81 -2.56 -3.10
C ARG A 41 10.22 -2.66 -3.64
N PHE A 42 11.07 -3.40 -2.96
CA PHE A 42 12.42 -3.62 -3.43
C PHE A 42 12.93 -5.02 -3.14
N GLU A 43 13.79 -5.51 -4.02
CA GLU A 43 14.50 -6.77 -3.85
C GLU A 43 15.89 -6.49 -3.30
N PHE A 44 16.13 -6.82 -2.02
CA PHE A 44 17.41 -6.54 -1.36
C PHE A 44 18.49 -7.59 -1.69
N LYS A 45 18.09 -8.82 -1.99
CA LYS A 45 18.98 -9.90 -2.44
C LYS A 45 18.17 -10.79 -3.38
N PRO A 46 18.82 -11.56 -4.28
CA PRO A 46 18.12 -12.60 -5.00
C PRO A 46 17.34 -13.44 -3.98
N ARG A 47 16.03 -13.57 -4.18
CA ARG A 47 15.05 -14.24 -3.28
C ARG A 47 14.50 -13.45 -2.10
N VAL A 48 14.95 -12.23 -1.80
CA VAL A 48 14.41 -11.43 -0.68
C VAL A 48 13.61 -10.24 -1.20
N ASN A 49 12.28 -10.34 -1.15
CA ASN A 49 11.37 -9.27 -1.51
C ASN A 49 10.90 -8.51 -0.26
N VAL A 50 11.15 -7.21 -0.23
CA VAL A 50 10.68 -6.31 0.81
C VAL A 50 9.56 -5.45 0.26
N ARG A 51 8.46 -5.38 1.01
CA ARG A 51 7.30 -4.53 0.72
C ARG A 51 7.02 -3.67 1.93
N LEU A 52 7.00 -2.37 1.69
CA LEU A 52 6.65 -1.33 2.63
C LEU A 52 5.39 -0.67 2.09
N ASP A 53 4.27 -0.72 2.78
CA ASP A 53 3.06 0.02 2.39
C ASP A 53 2.65 0.92 3.55
N TYR A 54 2.51 2.21 3.27
CA TYR A 54 2.02 3.20 4.22
C TYR A 54 0.69 3.75 3.72
N GLY A 55 -0.37 3.48 4.47
CA GLY A 55 -1.73 3.94 4.19
C GLY A 55 -2.19 4.97 5.20
N VAL A 56 -2.84 6.02 4.72
CA VAL A 56 -3.47 7.07 5.50
C VAL A 56 -4.92 7.24 5.05
N GLY A 57 -5.85 7.18 5.98
CA GLY A 57 -7.27 7.41 5.73
C GLY A 57 -7.88 8.30 6.80
N LYS A 58 -9.11 8.77 6.54
CA LYS A 58 -9.80 9.75 7.40
C LYS A 58 -9.94 9.33 8.86
N ALA A 59 -10.00 8.03 9.14
CA ALA A 59 -10.17 7.50 10.49
C ALA A 59 -8.96 6.69 11.00
N SER A 60 -7.97 6.40 10.15
CA SER A 60 -6.84 5.55 10.54
C SER A 60 -5.67 5.69 9.57
N SER A 61 -4.45 5.71 10.10
CA SER A 61 -3.21 5.52 9.36
C SER A 61 -2.51 4.26 9.85
N GLY A 62 -1.95 3.50 8.91
CA GLY A 62 -1.34 2.21 9.16
C GLY A 62 -0.09 2.01 8.33
N PHE A 63 0.93 1.48 8.96
CA PHE A 63 2.16 1.07 8.31
C PHE A 63 2.22 -0.45 8.25
N TYR A 64 2.47 -0.97 7.05
CA TYR A 64 2.58 -2.39 6.77
C TYR A 64 3.98 -2.68 6.23
N PHE A 65 4.67 -3.61 6.89
CA PHE A 65 5.96 -4.09 6.46
C PHE A 65 5.89 -5.60 6.27
N GLN A 66 6.29 -6.06 5.09
CA GLN A 66 6.31 -7.47 4.74
C GLN A 66 7.66 -7.80 4.11
N VAL A 67 8.26 -8.88 4.61
CA VAL A 67 9.49 -9.46 4.04
C VAL A 67 9.18 -10.88 3.65
N GLY A 68 9.39 -11.21 2.37
CA GLY A 68 9.27 -12.55 1.84
C GLY A 68 10.62 -13.05 1.36
N GLU A 69 11.04 -14.21 1.86
CA GLU A 69 12.13 -14.99 1.28
C GLU A 69 11.52 -16.09 0.40
N ALA A 70 11.82 -16.07 -0.90
CA ALA A 70 11.40 -17.09 -1.85
C ALA A 70 12.45 -18.20 -1.91
N PHE A 71 12.19 -19.33 -1.27
CA PHE A 71 13.05 -20.51 -1.23
C PHE A 71 13.19 -21.18 -2.61
#